data_AF-A0A7S3IZ40-F1
#
_entry.id   AF-A0A7S3IZ40-F1
#
_cell.length_a   1.000
_cell.length_b   1.000
_cell.length_c   1.000
_cell.angle_alpha   90.00
_cell.angle_beta   90.00
_cell.angle_gamma   90.00
#
_symmetry.space_group_name_H-M   'P 1'
#
loop_
_entity.id
_entity.type
_entity.pdbx_description
1 polymer ?
#
loop_
_entity_poly.entity_id
_entity_poly.type
_entity_poly.pdbx_seq_one_letter_code
_entity_poly.pdbx_strand_id
1 'polypeptide(L)'
;ILLDKGIHPLKIADGFEKACEMAVSRVEAIATDLDIEANENEELVKCAMTALGSKVVSKHKKELAKIAVKAVLSVADMERRDVNFDLIKIVGKTGGSLADTSFIDGIVIDKDFSH
;
A
#
# COMPACT_ATOMS: atom_id res chain seq x y z
N ILE A 1 -20.05 -5.16 -29.32
CA ILE A 1 -21.30 -4.85 -28.59
C ILE A 1 -21.81 -3.40 -28.80
N LEU A 2 -20.97 -2.35 -28.74
CA LEU A 2 -21.39 -0.97 -29.09
C LEU A 2 -20.99 -0.56 -30.51
N LEU A 3 -19.84 -1.05 -30.98
CA LEU A 3 -19.38 -0.90 -32.37
C LEU A 3 -20.33 -1.59 -33.35
N ASP A 4 -20.75 -2.82 -33.03
CA ASP A 4 -21.73 -3.57 -33.83
C ASP A 4 -23.13 -2.91 -33.87
N LYS A 5 -23.39 -1.97 -32.96
CA LYS A 5 -24.61 -1.14 -32.94
C LYS A 5 -24.45 0.16 -33.74
N GLY A 6 -23.34 0.33 -34.46
CA GLY A 6 -23.07 1.48 -35.32
C GLY A 6 -22.64 2.74 -34.58
N ILE A 7 -22.26 2.65 -33.29
CA ILE A 7 -21.78 3.81 -32.53
C ILE A 7 -20.33 4.09 -32.89
N HIS A 8 -20.04 5.33 -33.27
CA HIS A 8 -18.69 5.74 -33.63
C HIS A 8 -17.72 5.55 -32.45
N PRO A 9 -16.54 4.91 -32.64
CA PRO A 9 -15.58 4.63 -31.57
C PRO A 9 -15.22 5.86 -30.73
N LEU A 10 -15.06 7.03 -31.36
CA LEU A 10 -14.76 8.28 -30.67
C LEU A 10 -15.84 8.65 -29.62
N LYS A 11 -17.13 8.48 -29.96
CA LYS A 11 -18.22 8.75 -29.00
C LYS A 11 -18.21 7.78 -27.82
N ILE A 12 -17.73 6.56 -28.04
CA ILE A 12 -17.59 5.56 -26.97
C ILE A 12 -16.45 5.97 -26.03
N ALA A 13 -15.31 6.42 -26.60
CA ALA A 13 -14.18 6.94 -25.82
C ALA A 13 -14.59 8.15 -24.97
N ASP A 14 -15.21 9.17 -25.58
CA ASP A 14 -15.71 10.35 -24.87
C ASP A 14 -16.71 9.98 -23.76
N GLY A 15 -17.54 8.96 -24.01
CA GLY A 15 -18.49 8.43 -23.03
C GLY A 15 -17.81 7.77 -21.84
N PHE A 16 -16.73 7.02 -22.06
CA PHE A 16 -15.95 6.40 -20.98
C PHE A 16 -15.18 7.43 -20.16
N GLU A 17 -14.64 8.48 -20.78
CA GLU A 17 -13.99 9.57 -20.04
C GLU A 17 -14.97 10.24 -19.07
N LYS A 18 -16.16 10.64 -19.56
CA LYS A 18 -17.20 11.23 -18.71
C LYS A 18 -17.70 10.28 -17.62
N ALA A 19 -17.85 9.00 -17.94
CA ALA A 19 -18.23 7.99 -16.96
C ALA A 19 -17.15 7.82 -15.87
N CYS A 20 -15.87 7.88 -16.25
CA CYS A 20 -14.75 7.83 -15.33
C CYS A 20 -14.76 9.04 -14.37
N GLU A 21 -14.92 10.25 -14.90
CA GLU A 21 -15.02 11.48 -14.09
C GLU A 21 -16.16 11.41 -13.07
N MET A 22 -17.34 10.95 -13.49
CA MET A 22 -18.48 10.77 -12.60
C MET A 22 -18.22 9.70 -11.53
N ALA A 23 -17.56 8.61 -11.90
CA ALA A 23 -17.21 7.54 -10.97
C ALA A 23 -16.22 8.03 -9.92
N VAL A 24 -15.15 8.74 -10.32
CA VAL A 24 -14.18 9.35 -9.41
C VAL A 24 -14.87 10.33 -8.46
N SER A 25 -15.68 11.25 -8.99
CA SER A 25 -16.44 12.20 -8.17
C SER A 25 -17.35 11.50 -7.15
N ARG A 26 -17.95 10.36 -7.53
CA ARG A 26 -18.78 9.59 -6.61
C ARG A 26 -17.96 8.90 -5.52
N VAL A 27 -16.78 8.38 -5.87
CA VAL A 27 -15.85 7.77 -4.91
C VAL A 27 -15.37 8.81 -3.88
N GLU A 28 -15.02 10.02 -4.32
CA GLU A 28 -14.66 11.12 -3.44
C GLU A 28 -15.82 11.50 -2.50
N ALA A 29 -17.05 11.54 -3.02
CA ALA A 29 -18.24 11.88 -2.22
C ALA A 29 -18.64 10.81 -1.18
N ILE A 30 -18.16 9.57 -1.30
CA ILE A 30 -18.39 8.51 -0.30
C ILE A 30 -17.17 8.24 0.57
N ALA A 31 -16.03 8.85 0.26
CA ALA A 31 -14.81 8.68 1.03
C ALA A 31 -15.01 9.27 2.43
N THR A 32 -14.44 8.59 3.42
CA THR A 32 -14.43 9.04 4.81
C THR A 32 -13.00 9.37 5.19
N ASP A 33 -12.78 10.59 5.69
CA ASP A 33 -11.48 10.96 6.24
C ASP A 33 -11.22 10.19 7.54
N LEU A 34 -10.01 9.66 7.66
CA LEU A 34 -9.56 8.92 8.83
C LEU A 34 -8.45 9.72 9.50
N ASP A 35 -8.56 9.87 10.82
CA ASP A 35 -7.45 10.34 11.65
C ASP A 35 -6.43 9.20 11.79
N ILE A 36 -5.20 9.47 11.34
CA ILE A 36 -4.11 8.49 11.32
C ILE A 36 -3.53 8.30 12.73
N GLU A 37 -3.51 9.36 13.55
CA GLU A 37 -2.94 9.33 14.89
C GLU A 37 -3.92 8.77 15.93
N ALA A 38 -5.22 8.88 15.67
CA ALA A 38 -6.25 8.24 16.46
C ALA A 38 -6.08 6.70 16.42
N ASN A 39 -6.07 6.08 17.60
CA ASN A 39 -6.02 4.61 17.78
C ASN A 39 -4.76 3.93 17.21
N GLU A 40 -3.57 4.51 17.42
CA GLU A 40 -2.29 3.85 17.13
C GLU A 40 -2.13 3.33 15.69
N ASN A 41 -2.72 4.02 14.70
CA ASN A 41 -2.68 3.65 13.28
C ASN A 41 -3.40 2.33 12.93
N GLU A 42 -4.35 1.87 13.76
CA GLU A 42 -5.03 0.58 13.55
C GLU A 42 -5.75 0.49 12.20
N GLU A 43 -6.35 1.59 11.73
CA GLU A 43 -7.04 1.64 10.44
C GLU A 43 -6.07 1.47 9.26
N LEU A 44 -4.86 2.02 9.34
CA LEU A 44 -3.81 1.79 8.35
C LEU A 44 -3.38 0.32 8.34
N VAL A 45 -3.29 -0.32 9.51
CA VAL A 45 -2.97 -1.75 9.61
C VAL A 45 -4.08 -2.60 9.00
N LYS A 46 -5.36 -2.26 9.22
CA LYS A 46 -6.51 -2.95 8.59
C LYS A 46 -6.48 -2.84 7.08
N CYS A 47 -6.17 -1.65 6.55
CA CYS A 47 -6.03 -1.43 5.11
C CYS A 47 -4.88 -2.28 4.53
N ALA A 48 -3.70 -2.26 5.15
CA ALA A 48 -2.56 -3.07 4.76
C ALA A 48 -2.85 -4.58 4.84
N MET A 49 -3.56 -5.04 5.87
CA MET A 49 -3.98 -6.44 6.00
C MET A 49 -4.90 -6.89 4.85
N THR A 50 -5.77 -6.01 4.37
CA THR A 50 -6.67 -6.27 3.24
C THR A 50 -5.86 -6.43 1.96
N ALA A 51 -4.91 -5.53 1.70
CA ALA A 51 -4.01 -5.59 0.54
C ALA A 51 -3.10 -6.83 0.54
N LEU A 52 -2.72 -7.34 1.71
CA LEU A 52 -1.91 -8.56 1.86
C LEU A 52 -2.75 -9.86 1.90
N GLY A 53 -4.07 -9.75 2.06
CA GLY A 53 -4.95 -10.90 2.31
C GLY A 53 -4.99 -11.94 1.20
N SER A 54 -4.79 -11.54 -0.05
CA SER A 54 -4.84 -12.40 -1.25
C SER A 54 -3.46 -12.95 -1.67
N LYS A 55 -2.39 -12.66 -0.92
CA LYS A 55 -1.00 -13.01 -1.27
C LYS A 55 -0.49 -14.19 -0.44
N VAL A 56 0.66 -14.75 -0.83
CA VAL A 56 1.37 -15.87 -0.15
C VAL A 56 1.59 -15.61 1.34
N VAL A 57 1.63 -14.35 1.74
CA VAL A 57 1.82 -13.89 3.12
C VAL A 57 0.55 -13.89 3.98
N SER A 58 -0.57 -14.41 3.49
CA SER A 58 -1.89 -14.32 4.16
C SER A 58 -1.92 -14.88 5.59
N LYS A 59 -1.06 -15.87 5.90
CA LYS A 59 -0.92 -16.46 7.25
C LYS A 59 -0.30 -15.50 8.28
N HIS A 60 0.64 -14.65 7.86
CA HIS A 60 1.35 -13.69 8.72
C HIS A 60 1.04 -12.23 8.36
N LYS A 61 -0.07 -12.00 7.65
CA LYS A 61 -0.44 -10.66 7.13
C LYS A 61 -0.57 -9.59 8.21
N LYS A 62 -0.93 -9.95 9.45
CA LYS A 62 -1.07 -8.98 10.54
C LYS A 62 0.27 -8.41 10.99
N GLU A 63 1.27 -9.26 11.17
CA GLU A 63 2.62 -8.84 11.60
C GLU A 63 3.31 -8.03 10.49
N LEU A 64 3.22 -8.52 9.25
CA LEU A 64 3.77 -7.83 8.09
C LEU A 64 3.07 -6.50 7.81
N ALA A 65 1.75 -6.40 8.01
CA ALA A 65 1.02 -5.15 7.91
C ALA A 65 1.49 -4.14 8.96
N LYS A 66 1.68 -4.56 10.21
CA LYS A 66 2.22 -3.68 11.27
C LYS A 66 3.61 -3.18 10.94
N ILE A 67 4.50 -4.06 10.44
CA ILE A 67 5.86 -3.68 10.02
C ILE A 67 5.81 -2.67 8.88
N ALA A 68 4.98 -2.90 7.86
CA ALA A 68 4.85 -2.00 6.73
C ALA A 68 4.34 -0.61 7.15
N VAL A 69 3.29 -0.56 7.97
CA VAL A 69 2.75 0.71 8.50
C VAL A 69 3.81 1.45 9.32
N LYS A 70 4.52 0.75 10.20
CA LYS A 70 5.59 1.35 11.01
C LYS A 70 6.72 1.92 10.14
N ALA A 71 7.14 1.18 9.11
CA ALA A 71 8.20 1.63 8.20
C ALA A 71 7.81 2.88 7.41
N VAL A 72 6.57 2.94 6.91
CA VAL A 72 6.07 4.12 6.20
C VAL A 72 5.99 5.32 7.13
N LEU A 73 5.41 5.15 8.32
CA LEU A 73 5.27 6.24 9.29
C LEU A 73 6.62 6.76 9.81
N SER A 74 7.66 5.92 9.88
CA SER A 74 9.00 6.37 10.31
C SER A 74 9.68 7.34 9.34
N VAL A 75 9.24 7.38 8.07
CA VAL A 75 9.84 8.24 7.03
C VAL A 75 8.81 9.18 6.39
N ALA A 76 7.56 9.14 6.87
CA ALA A 76 6.48 9.98 6.35
C ALA A 76 6.69 11.43 6.78
N ASP A 77 6.66 12.33 5.80
CA ASP A 77 6.60 13.77 6.03
C ASP A 77 5.12 14.18 6.03
N MET A 78 4.58 14.40 7.23
CA MET A 78 3.16 14.73 7.42
C MET A 78 2.81 16.14 6.92
N GLU A 79 3.78 17.07 6.90
CA GLU A 79 3.56 18.43 6.38
C GLU A 79 3.47 18.42 4.87
N ARG A 80 4.38 17.69 4.20
CA ARG A 80 4.40 17.54 2.74
C ARG A 80 3.43 16.47 2.24
N ARG A 81 2.86 15.66 3.14
CA ARG A 81 2.00 14.50 2.86
C ARG A 81 2.68 13.54 1.86
N ASP A 82 3.97 13.30 2.07
CA ASP A 82 4.81 12.52 1.16
C ASP A 82 5.63 11.48 1.93
N VAL A 83 6.01 10.41 1.24
CA VAL A 83 6.78 9.31 1.80
C VAL A 83 7.93 9.01 0.85
N ASN A 84 9.16 9.24 1.32
CA ASN A 84 10.34 8.90 0.53
C ASN A 84 10.68 7.42 0.69
N PHE A 85 10.33 6.61 -0.31
CA PHE A 85 10.62 5.17 -0.32
C PHE A 85 12.11 4.84 -0.37
N ASP A 86 12.99 5.77 -0.78
CA ASP A 86 14.44 5.54 -0.78
C ASP A 86 15.00 5.39 0.65
N LEU A 87 14.28 5.91 1.65
CA LEU A 87 14.62 5.77 3.07
C LEU A 87 14.19 4.41 3.65
N ILE A 88 13.41 3.62 2.91
CA ILE A 88 12.95 2.29 3.33
C ILE A 88 13.70 1.22 2.53
N LYS A 89 14.57 0.48 3.20
CA LYS A 89 15.31 -0.64 2.59
C LYS A 89 14.73 -1.98 2.99
N ILE A 90 14.31 -2.77 2.00
CA ILE A 90 13.89 -4.17 2.20
C ILE A 90 15.10 -5.07 2.02
N VAL A 91 15.52 -5.76 3.08
CA VAL A 91 16.63 -6.72 3.06
C VAL A 91 16.10 -8.13 3.26
N GLY A 92 16.21 -8.98 2.22
CA GLY A 92 15.87 -10.39 2.29
C GLY A 92 17.07 -11.23 2.74
N LYS A 93 16.88 -12.08 3.74
CA LYS A 93 17.87 -13.07 4.18
C LYS A 93 17.30 -14.47 4.05
N THR A 94 18.08 -15.37 3.44
CA THR A 94 17.72 -16.78 3.29
C THR A 94 17.99 -17.54 4.58
N GLY A 95 17.17 -18.55 4.89
CA GLY A 95 17.39 -19.46 6.03
C GLY A 95 16.43 -19.29 7.21
N GLY A 96 15.51 -18.32 7.16
CA GLY A 96 14.45 -18.12 8.15
C GLY A 96 13.04 -18.35 7.60
N SER A 97 12.05 -18.23 8.48
CA SER A 97 10.62 -18.18 8.15
C SER A 97 10.18 -16.76 7.83
N LEU A 98 9.06 -16.60 7.11
CA LEU A 98 8.45 -15.28 6.93
C LEU A 98 8.02 -14.63 8.26
N ALA A 99 7.72 -15.45 9.27
CA ALA A 99 7.39 -14.98 10.62
C ALA A 99 8.58 -14.29 11.31
N ASP A 100 9.81 -14.55 10.87
CA ASP A 100 11.02 -13.95 11.46
C ASP A 100 11.29 -12.54 10.92
N THR A 101 10.42 -12.02 10.05
CA THR A 101 10.53 -10.67 9.51
C THR A 101 10.37 -9.65 10.65
N SER A 102 11.30 -8.69 10.73
CA SER A 102 11.27 -7.64 11.74
C SER A 102 11.56 -6.27 11.12
N PHE A 103 11.10 -5.22 11.81
CA PHE A 103 11.43 -3.85 11.48
C PHE A 103 12.71 -3.44 12.20
N ILE A 104 13.67 -2.90 11.45
CA ILE A 104 14.94 -2.38 12.00
C ILE A 104 14.93 -0.87 11.85
N ASP A 105 14.97 -0.16 12.97
CA ASP A 105 15.10 1.30 13.01
C ASP A 105 16.57 1.68 12.88
N GLY A 106 17.08 1.66 11.65
CA GLY A 106 18.49 1.93 11.35
C GLY A 106 19.01 1.14 10.16
N ILE A 107 20.27 0.71 10.25
CA ILE A 107 20.99 0.07 9.14
C ILE A 107 21.32 -1.37 9.50
N VAL A 108 21.04 -2.28 8.57
CA VAL A 108 21.49 -3.69 8.65
C VAL A 108 22.86 -3.78 7.98
N ILE A 109 23.87 -4.22 8.73
CA ILE A 109 25.22 -4.48 8.24
C ILE A 109 25.49 -5.97 8.37
N ASP A 110 25.80 -6.61 7.24
CA ASP A 110 26.28 -7.98 7.24
C ASP A 110 27.71 -8.01 7.73
N LYS A 111 27.93 -8.69 8.85
CA LYS A 111 29.26 -8.93 9.39
C LYS A 111 29.61 -10.39 9.19
N ASP A 112 30.53 -10.65 8.27
CA ASP A 112 31.15 -11.96 8.16
C ASP A 112 32.08 -12.18 9.36
N PHE A 113 31.84 -13.26 10.09
CA PHE A 113 32.77 -13.69 11.14
C PHE A 113 33.96 -14.35 10.46
N SER A 114 35.12 -13.72 10.52
CA SER A 114 36.37 -14.37 10.14
C SER A 114 36.87 -15.20 11.32
N HIS A 115 36.54 -16.50 11.37
CA HIS A 115 37.30 -17.57 12.06
C HIS A 115 36.83 -18.95 11.58
#